data_AF-A0A932L8Z6-F1
#
_entry.id   AF-A0A932L8Z6-F1
#
_cell.length_a   1.000
_cell.length_b   1.000
_cell.length_c   1.000
_cell.angle_alpha   90.00
_cell.angle_beta   90.00
_cell.angle_gamma   90.00
#
_symmetry.space_group_name_H-M   'P 1'
#
loop_
_entity.id
_entity.type
_entity.pdbx_description
1 polymer ?
#
loop_
_entity_poly.entity_id
_entity_poly.type
_entity_poly.pdbx_seq_one_letter_code
_entity_poly.pdbx_strand_id
1 'polypeptide(L)'
;MPPPEIALTTAVEEGKRMLVATVTLEDKPLEGVQVAFFVERTFGLLSLGVEETLDDGTAAVPFPEGLPGGPTGKLRIVAQINEPAEYASVRAQATVDGGVVVPLKVEPFPRALWAPKAPLALVLTIAVLMGGVWLTYAYVLAQLLKIRKEGKR
;
A
#
# COMPACT_ATOMS: atom_id res chain seq x y z
N MET A 1 -4.38 24.31 25.36
CA MET A 1 -3.61 25.02 24.33
C MET A 1 -4.16 24.61 22.97
N PRO A 2 -4.40 25.55 22.04
CA PRO A 2 -4.79 25.21 20.68
C PRO A 2 -3.65 24.46 19.98
N PRO A 3 -3.96 23.48 19.11
CA PRO A 3 -2.95 22.73 18.38
C PRO A 3 -2.26 23.62 17.33
N PRO A 4 -0.94 23.54 17.14
CA PRO A 4 -0.25 24.24 16.06
C PRO A 4 -0.75 23.77 14.69
N GLU A 5 -0.76 24.68 13.73
CA GLU A 5 -1.10 24.37 12.33
C GLU A 5 0.20 24.17 11.53
N ILE A 6 0.18 23.18 10.62
CA ILE A 6 1.30 22.91 9.73
C ILE A 6 0.81 23.11 8.30
N ALA A 7 1.36 24.11 7.62
CA ALA A 7 1.14 24.34 6.19
C ALA A 7 2.26 23.65 5.40
N LEU A 8 1.87 22.74 4.50
CA LEU A 8 2.82 22.03 3.63
C LEU A 8 2.80 22.64 2.24
N THR A 9 3.94 23.17 1.81
CA THR A 9 4.15 23.68 0.46
C THR A 9 5.29 22.93 -0.21
N THR A 10 5.15 22.67 -1.51
CA THR A 10 6.26 22.14 -2.31
C THR A 10 6.96 23.32 -2.97
N ALA A 11 8.24 23.53 -2.64
CA ALA A 11 9.07 24.55 -3.26
C ALA A 11 10.10 23.90 -4.18
N VAL A 12 10.53 24.60 -5.22
CA VAL A 12 11.61 24.16 -6.10
C VAL A 12 12.76 25.12 -5.91
N GLU A 13 13.83 24.67 -5.29
CA GLU A 13 15.02 25.47 -5.02
C GLU A 13 16.21 24.83 -5.76
N GLU A 14 16.94 25.62 -6.53
CA GLU A 14 18.14 25.20 -7.30
C GLU A 14 17.95 23.97 -8.21
N GLY A 15 16.75 23.79 -8.78
CA GLY A 15 16.46 22.67 -9.70
C GLY A 15 16.23 21.33 -9.00
N LYS A 16 16.28 21.28 -7.67
CA LYS A 16 15.84 20.14 -6.85
C LYS A 16 14.50 20.48 -6.19
N ARG A 17 13.57 19.53 -6.19
CA ARG A 17 12.28 19.71 -5.50
C ARG A 17 12.53 19.58 -3.99
N MET A 18 12.03 20.52 -3.20
CA MET A 18 12.14 20.55 -1.74
C MET A 18 10.74 20.49 -1.13
N LEU A 19 10.59 19.75 -0.04
CA LEU A 19 9.38 19.72 0.77
C LEU A 19 9.53 20.69 1.91
N VAL A 20 8.67 21.70 1.97
CA VAL A 20 8.73 22.78 2.93
C VAL A 20 7.51 22.69 3.84
N ALA A 21 7.75 22.51 5.14
CA ALA A 21 6.72 22.60 6.16
C ALA A 21 6.90 23.91 6.95
N THR A 22 5.85 24.72 6.98
CA THR A 22 5.77 25.90 7.85
C THR A 22 4.92 25.55 9.06
N VAL A 23 5.48 25.70 10.25
CA VAL A 23 4.80 25.43 11.53
C VAL A 23 4.43 26.76 12.18
N THR A 24 3.13 26.99 12.39
CA THR A 24 2.62 28.20 13.05
C THR A 24 1.85 27.85 14.32
N LEU A 25 2.08 28.65 15.36
CA LEU A 25 1.34 28.59 16.62
C LEU A 25 0.72 29.97 16.86
N GLU A 26 -0.61 30.07 16.80
CA GLU A 26 -1.36 31.33 17.01
C GLU A 26 -0.80 32.51 16.20
N ASP A 27 -0.60 32.30 14.89
CA ASP A 27 -0.06 33.27 13.92
C ASP A 27 1.42 33.71 14.13
N LYS A 28 2.16 33.00 15.00
CA LYS A 28 3.62 33.18 15.14
C LYS A 28 4.38 31.96 14.62
N PRO A 29 5.50 32.16 13.89
CA PRO A 29 6.37 31.07 13.49
C PRO A 29 6.97 30.41 14.73
N LEU A 30 7.01 29.07 14.75
CA LEU A 30 7.53 28.30 15.87
C LEU A 30 8.91 27.73 15.51
N GLU A 31 9.95 28.32 16.11
CA GLU A 31 11.36 27.99 15.88
C GLU A 31 11.83 26.83 16.78
N GLY A 32 12.84 26.07 16.34
CA GLY A 32 13.50 25.04 17.15
C GLY A 32 12.68 23.78 17.41
N VAL A 33 11.69 23.49 16.56
CA VAL A 33 10.85 22.29 16.65
C VAL A 33 11.33 21.26 15.63
N GLN A 34 11.49 20.01 16.07
CA GLN A 34 11.88 18.93 15.16
C GLN A 34 10.66 18.42 14.39
N VAL A 35 10.69 18.60 13.07
CA VAL A 35 9.67 18.12 12.14
C VAL A 35 10.24 16.94 11.35
N ALA A 36 9.57 15.80 11.46
CA ALA A 36 9.85 14.61 10.67
C ALA A 36 8.96 14.56 9.43
N PHE A 37 9.58 14.32 8.28
CA PHE A 37 8.90 14.20 6.99
C PHE A 37 8.79 12.75 6.58
N PHE A 38 7.62 12.36 6.08
CA PHE A 38 7.32 11.00 5.67
C PHE A 38 6.60 10.96 4.33
N VAL A 39 6.79 9.86 3.60
CA VAL A 39 5.92 9.46 2.49
C VAL A 39 5.08 8.28 2.91
N GLU A 40 3.77 8.38 2.73
CA GLU A 40 2.86 7.28 3.07
C GLU A 40 2.90 6.17 2.02
N ARG A 41 3.09 4.95 2.50
CA ARG A 41 3.14 3.71 1.73
C ARG A 41 2.10 2.72 2.23
N THR A 42 1.84 1.69 1.42
CA THR A 42 0.87 0.63 1.73
C THR A 42 1.10 -0.06 3.08
N PHE A 43 2.35 -0.13 3.53
CA PHE A 43 2.73 -0.81 4.78
C PHE A 43 3.25 0.13 5.87
N GLY A 44 3.12 1.45 5.71
CA GLY A 44 3.54 2.41 6.74
C GLY A 44 4.08 3.72 6.20
N LEU A 45 4.74 4.49 7.07
CA LEU A 45 5.35 5.78 6.76
C LEU A 45 6.84 5.57 6.47
N LEU A 46 7.29 5.98 5.28
CA LEU A 46 8.71 6.01 4.91
C LEU A 46 9.29 7.35 5.34
N SER A 47 10.22 7.34 6.30
CA SER A 47 10.93 8.56 6.73
C SER A 47 11.81 9.11 5.61
N LEU A 48 11.70 10.42 5.35
CA LEU A 48 12.53 11.16 4.40
C LEU A 48 13.67 11.90 5.10
N GLY A 49 13.46 12.26 6.36
CA GLY A 49 14.39 13.08 7.14
C GLY A 49 13.68 13.73 8.32
N VAL A 50 14.50 14.25 9.23
CA VAL A 50 14.06 15.06 10.38
C VAL A 50 14.89 16.33 10.33
N GLU A 51 14.22 17.48 10.38
CA GLU A 51 14.85 18.80 10.36
C GLU A 51 14.24 19.66 11.46
N GLU A 52 15.02 20.61 11.97
CA GLU A 52 14.56 21.61 12.94
C GLU A 52 14.02 22.84 12.22
N THR A 53 12.95 23.43 12.75
CA THR A 53 12.41 24.67 12.19
C THR A 53 13.37 25.84 12.42
N LEU A 54 13.62 26.59 11.35
CA LEU A 54 14.43 27.82 11.35
C LEU A 54 13.69 28.99 12.01
N ASP A 55 14.33 30.16 12.06
CA ASP A 55 13.81 31.42 12.63
C ASP A 55 12.49 31.90 11.99
N ASP A 56 12.15 31.38 10.81
CA ASP A 56 10.91 31.67 10.10
C ASP A 56 9.82 30.59 10.34
N GLY A 57 10.09 29.61 11.21
CA GLY A 57 9.20 28.49 11.50
C GLY A 57 9.17 27.42 10.41
N THR A 58 10.15 27.43 9.50
CA THR A 58 10.16 26.57 8.33
C THR A 58 11.20 25.46 8.45
N ALA A 59 10.81 24.24 8.04
CA ALA A 59 11.71 23.10 7.90
C ALA A 59 11.63 22.58 6.45
N ALA A 60 12.78 22.23 5.85
CA ALA A 60 12.83 21.80 4.46
C ALA A 60 13.66 20.52 4.27
N VAL A 61 13.09 19.52 3.58
CA VAL A 61 13.77 18.25 3.27
C VAL A 61 13.77 18.03 1.74
N PRO A 62 14.85 17.49 1.15
CA PRO A 62 14.88 17.17 -0.27
C PRO A 62 13.77 16.17 -0.65
N PHE A 63 13.08 16.47 -1.76
CA PHE A 63 12.07 15.57 -2.29
C PHE A 63 12.75 14.31 -2.84
N PRO A 64 12.30 13.11 -2.44
CA PRO A 64 12.92 11.87 -2.87
C PRO A 64 12.62 11.58 -4.35
N GLU A 65 13.67 11.40 -5.15
CA GLU A 65 13.56 11.02 -6.56
C GLU A 65 13.35 9.51 -6.72
N GLY A 66 12.61 9.10 -7.75
CA GLY A 66 12.45 7.68 -8.10
C GLY A 66 11.41 6.90 -7.29
N LEU A 67 10.70 7.56 -6.37
CA LEU A 67 9.67 6.92 -5.56
C LEU A 67 8.43 6.55 -6.39
N PRO A 68 7.90 5.31 -6.32
CA PRO A 68 6.73 4.92 -7.11
C PRO A 68 5.46 5.61 -6.59
N GLY A 69 4.74 6.34 -7.44
CA GLY A 69 3.51 7.09 -7.12
C GLY A 69 2.22 6.38 -7.51
N GLY A 70 2.28 5.06 -7.72
CA GLY A 70 1.16 4.27 -8.23
C GLY A 70 0.77 4.67 -9.67
N PRO A 71 -0.48 4.39 -10.08
CA PRO A 71 -0.92 4.62 -11.46
C PRO A 71 -1.08 6.11 -11.82
N THR A 72 -1.19 6.99 -10.83
CA THR A 72 -1.37 8.44 -11.02
C THR A 72 -0.09 9.25 -10.79
N GLY A 73 0.98 8.64 -10.26
CA GLY A 73 2.22 9.36 -9.92
C GLY A 73 2.11 10.28 -8.70
N LYS A 74 1.04 10.13 -7.91
CA LYS A 74 0.77 10.95 -6.71
C LYS A 74 1.41 10.34 -5.48
N LEU A 75 2.11 11.16 -4.70
CA LEU A 75 2.68 10.79 -3.41
C LEU A 75 1.95 11.55 -2.30
N ARG A 76 1.59 10.81 -1.24
CA ARG A 76 1.02 11.41 -0.03
C ARG A 76 2.14 11.62 0.97
N ILE A 77 2.34 12.86 1.36
CA ILE A 77 3.43 13.32 2.20
C ILE A 77 2.83 13.70 3.54
N VAL A 78 3.49 13.29 4.61
CA VAL A 78 3.07 13.55 5.98
C VAL A 78 4.22 14.25 6.68
N ALA A 79 3.96 15.42 7.25
CA ALA A 79 4.87 16.05 8.19
C ALA A 79 4.31 15.92 9.59
N GLN A 80 5.14 15.52 10.54
CA GLN A 80 4.77 15.35 11.94
C GLN A 80 5.84 15.97 12.82
N ILE A 81 5.42 16.66 13.88
CA ILE A 81 6.34 17.15 14.91
C ILE A 81 6.75 15.96 15.77
N ASN A 82 8.05 15.75 15.96
CA ASN A 82 8.57 14.73 16.87
C ASN A 82 8.89 15.31 18.24
N GLU A 83 9.50 16.49 18.28
CA GLU A 83 9.90 17.16 19.51
C GLU A 83 9.56 18.64 19.46
N PRO A 84 9.08 19.24 20.57
CA PRO A 84 8.85 18.62 21.89
C PRO A 84 7.56 17.78 21.98
N ALA A 85 7.51 16.85 22.95
CA ALA A 85 6.43 15.85 23.11
C ALA A 85 5.01 16.44 23.25
N GLU A 86 4.92 17.71 23.68
CA GLU A 86 3.66 18.45 23.78
C GLU A 86 2.96 18.64 22.42
N TYR A 87 3.74 18.70 21.33
CA TYR A 87 3.24 18.89 19.97
C TYR A 87 3.33 17.63 19.10
N ALA A 88 3.78 16.51 19.66
CA ALA A 88 4.02 15.26 18.92
C ALA A 88 2.75 14.62 18.30
N SER A 89 1.57 15.13 18.66
CA SER A 89 0.28 14.70 18.10
C SER A 89 -0.10 15.43 16.80
N VAL A 90 0.61 16.51 16.45
CA VAL A 90 0.28 17.36 15.31
C VAL A 90 0.93 16.80 14.05
N ARG A 91 0.10 16.56 13.03
CA ARG A 91 0.52 16.08 11.71
C ARG A 91 -0.27 16.78 10.62
N ALA A 92 0.41 17.15 9.54
CA ALA A 92 -0.21 17.60 8.31
C ALA A 92 0.06 16.61 7.18
N GLN A 93 -0.88 16.54 6.24
CA GLN A 93 -0.78 15.68 5.08
C GLN A 93 -1.04 16.48 3.81
N ALA A 94 -0.21 16.30 2.80
CA ALA A 94 -0.38 16.91 1.49
C ALA A 94 -0.20 15.85 0.40
N THR A 95 -0.92 15.99 -0.70
CA THR A 95 -0.73 15.14 -1.89
C THR A 95 0.05 15.93 -2.93
N VAL A 96 1.17 15.39 -3.37
CA VAL A 96 2.08 16.05 -4.32
C VAL A 96 2.30 15.16 -5.53
N ASP A 97 2.33 15.75 -6.71
CA ASP A 97 2.68 15.09 -7.97
C ASP A 97 4.21 15.01 -8.11
N GLY A 98 4.76 13.81 -8.27
CA GLY A 98 6.21 13.62 -8.35
C GLY A 98 6.71 12.19 -8.20
N GLY A 99 5.81 11.23 -8.00
CA GLY A 99 6.16 9.83 -8.01
C GLY A 99 6.26 9.27 -9.42
N VAL A 100 7.12 8.26 -9.60
CA VAL A 100 7.22 7.48 -10.83
C VAL A 100 5.90 6.74 -11.06
N VAL A 101 5.30 6.92 -12.23
CA VAL A 101 4.06 6.24 -12.59
C VAL A 101 4.35 4.76 -12.77
N VAL A 102 3.70 3.91 -11.97
CA VAL A 102 3.78 2.46 -12.10
C VAL A 102 2.44 1.97 -12.65
N PRO A 103 2.41 1.41 -13.88
CA PRO A 103 1.17 0.94 -14.48
C PRO A 103 0.57 -0.20 -13.65
N LEU A 104 -0.76 -0.19 -13.49
CA LEU A 104 -1.46 -1.27 -12.81
C LEU A 104 -1.33 -2.56 -13.62
N LYS A 105 -0.80 -3.62 -13.02
CA LYS A 105 -0.80 -4.94 -13.66
C LYS A 105 -2.20 -5.54 -13.55
N VAL A 106 -2.84 -5.76 -14.70
CA VAL A 106 -4.22 -6.28 -14.81
C VAL A 106 -4.38 -7.66 -14.15
N GLU A 107 -3.35 -8.51 -14.25
CA GLU A 107 -3.27 -9.77 -13.51
C GLU A 107 -2.04 -9.77 -12.59
N PRO A 108 -2.19 -9.27 -11.35
CA PRO A 108 -1.05 -9.16 -10.44
C PRO A 108 -0.61 -10.52 -9.90
N PHE A 109 -1.52 -11.49 -9.78
CA PHE A 109 -1.25 -12.78 -9.17
C PHE A 109 -1.12 -13.91 -10.22
N PRO A 110 0.03 -14.58 -10.29
CA PRO A 110 0.19 -15.77 -11.13
C PRO A 110 -0.60 -16.95 -10.57
N ARG A 111 -0.73 -18.04 -11.34
CA ARG A 111 -1.33 -19.29 -10.87
C ARG A 111 -0.38 -20.01 -9.91
N ALA A 112 -0.43 -19.64 -8.64
CA ALA A 112 0.42 -20.18 -7.59
C ALA A 112 -0.43 -20.72 -6.43
N LEU A 113 0.18 -21.54 -5.58
CA LEU A 113 -0.52 -22.13 -4.42
C LEU A 113 -1.01 -21.09 -3.42
N TRP A 114 -0.32 -19.95 -3.31
CA TRP A 114 -0.65 -18.83 -2.43
C TRP A 114 -1.51 -17.75 -3.12
N ALA A 115 -1.86 -17.94 -4.40
CA ALA A 115 -2.62 -16.98 -5.18
C ALA A 115 -4.11 -17.37 -5.25
N PRO A 116 -5.01 -16.42 -5.58
CA PRO A 116 -6.44 -16.71 -5.72
C PRO A 116 -6.76 -17.75 -6.81
N LYS A 117 -5.93 -17.82 -7.86
CA LYS A 117 -6.08 -18.79 -8.96
C LYS A 117 -5.18 -20.00 -8.71
N ALA A 118 -5.79 -21.14 -8.38
CA ALA A 118 -5.07 -22.39 -8.14
C ALA A 118 -4.22 -22.84 -9.35
N PRO A 119 -3.05 -23.47 -9.11
CA PRO A 119 -2.22 -24.02 -10.18
C PRO A 119 -2.92 -25.16 -10.91
N LEU A 120 -2.69 -25.28 -12.22
CA LEU A 120 -3.38 -26.25 -13.09
C LEU A 120 -3.18 -27.69 -12.64
N ALA A 121 -1.97 -28.04 -12.16
CA ALA A 121 -1.69 -29.37 -11.66
C ALA A 121 -2.61 -29.78 -10.50
N LEU A 122 -2.88 -28.86 -9.56
CA LEU A 122 -3.75 -29.12 -8.42
C LEU A 122 -5.23 -29.24 -8.82
N VAL A 123 -5.67 -28.41 -9.77
CA VAL A 123 -7.02 -28.53 -10.33
C VAL A 123 -7.19 -29.89 -11.02
N LEU A 124 -6.19 -30.32 -11.79
CA LEU A 124 -6.21 -31.60 -12.49
C LEU A 124 -6.23 -32.78 -11.51
N THR A 125 -5.41 -32.75 -10.46
CA THR A 125 -5.38 -33.86 -9.48
C THR A 125 -6.71 -34.01 -8.76
N ILE A 126 -7.32 -32.90 -8.31
CA ILE A 126 -8.65 -32.93 -7.67
C ILE A 126 -9.71 -33.44 -8.65
N ALA A 127 -9.67 -33.00 -9.91
CA ALA A 127 -10.61 -33.45 -10.93
C ALA A 127 -10.48 -34.96 -11.21
N VAL A 128 -9.26 -35.49 -11.27
CA VAL A 128 -8.99 -36.93 -11.47
C VAL A 128 -9.47 -37.74 -10.27
N LEU A 129 -9.19 -37.31 -9.04
CA LEU A 129 -9.64 -37.99 -7.82
C LEU A 129 -11.17 -38.02 -7.74
N MET A 130 -11.82 -36.88 -8.00
CA MET A 130 -13.28 -36.78 -8.05
C MET A 130 -13.87 -37.67 -9.15
N GLY A 131 -13.27 -37.65 -10.35
CA GLY A 131 -13.65 -38.52 -11.47
C GLY A 131 -13.50 -40.00 -11.13
N GLY A 132 -12.46 -40.39 -10.39
CA GLY A 132 -12.26 -41.75 -9.91
C GLY A 132 -13.42 -42.25 -9.05
N VAL A 133 -13.91 -41.42 -8.12
CA VAL A 133 -15.08 -41.74 -7.29
C VAL A 133 -16.35 -41.88 -8.14
N TRP A 134 -16.56 -41.01 -9.12
CA TRP A 134 -17.70 -41.13 -10.03
C TRP A 134 -17.65 -42.43 -10.86
N LEU A 135 -16.46 -42.84 -11.30
CA LEU A 135 -16.27 -44.09 -12.03
C LEU A 135 -16.59 -45.32 -11.17
N THR A 136 -16.23 -45.32 -9.88
CA THR A 136 -16.59 -46.44 -8.99
C THR A 136 -18.11 -46.53 -8.78
N TYR A 137 -18.81 -45.40 -8.61
CA TYR A 137 -20.27 -45.40 -8.55
C TYR A 137 -20.92 -45.88 -9.85
N ALA A 138 -20.44 -45.41 -10.99
CA ALA A 138 -20.93 -45.84 -12.31
C ALA A 138 -20.74 -47.35 -12.52
N TYR A 139 -19.60 -47.90 -12.07
CA TYR A 139 -19.31 -49.32 -12.15
C TYR A 139 -20.27 -50.17 -11.31
N VAL A 140 -20.52 -49.79 -10.05
CA VAL A 140 -21.48 -50.48 -9.17
C VAL A 140 -22.90 -50.42 -9.74
N LEU A 141 -23.32 -49.27 -10.25
CA LEU A 141 -24.62 -49.11 -10.90
C LEU A 141 -24.75 -50.01 -12.15
N ALA A 142 -23.72 -50.08 -12.99
CA ALA A 142 -23.71 -50.94 -14.16
C ALA A 142 -23.84 -52.43 -13.79
N GLN A 143 -23.17 -52.87 -12.72
CA GLN A 143 -23.31 -54.23 -12.20
C GLN A 143 -24.72 -54.52 -11.68
N LEU A 144 -25.30 -53.63 -10.88
CA LEU A 144 -26.67 -53.75 -10.38
C LEU A 144 -27.69 -53.87 -11.53
N LEU A 145 -27.54 -53.05 -12.57
CA LEU A 145 -28.41 -53.11 -13.75
C LEU A 145 -28.25 -54.43 -14.51
N LYS A 146 -27.02 -54.95 -14.62
CA LYS A 146 -26.75 -56.23 -15.28
C LYS A 146 -27.40 -57.40 -14.51
N ILE A 147 -27.23 -57.45 -13.19
CA ILE A 147 -27.85 -58.47 -12.34
C ILE A 147 -29.38 -58.39 -12.43
N ARG A 148 -29.95 -57.19 -12.36
CA ARG A 148 -31.40 -56.99 -12.47
C ARG A 148 -31.94 -57.46 -13.83
N LYS A 149 -31.17 -57.35 -14.91
CA LYS A 149 -31.56 -57.83 -16.24
C LYS A 149 -31.51 -59.36 -16.34
N GLU A 150 -30.52 -59.99 -15.71
CA GLU A 150 -30.37 -61.44 -15.69
C GLU A 150 -31.39 -62.12 -14.76
N GLY A 151 -31.70 -61.55 -13.60
CA GLY A 151 -32.74 -62.07 -12.69
C GLY A 151 -34.18 -61.84 -13.13
N LYS A 152 -34.41 -61.16 -14.26
CA LYS A 152 -35.74 -60.95 -14.86
C LYS A 152 -36.02 -61.91 -16.03
N ARG A 153 -35.04 -62.76 -16.38
CA ARG A 153 -35.15 -63.86 -17.33
C ARG A 153 -35.43 -65.15 -16.57
#